data_AF-A0A7C3WGU4-F1
#
_entry.id   AF-A0A7C3WGU4-F1
#
_cell.length_a   1.000
_cell.length_b   1.000
_cell.length_c   1.000
_cell.angle_alpha   90.00
_cell.angle_beta   90.00
_cell.angle_gamma   90.00
#
_symmetry.space_group_name_H-M   'P 1'
#
loop_
_entity.id
_entity.type
_entity.pdbx_description
1 polymer ?
#
loop_
_entity_poly.entity_id
_entity_poly.type
_entity_poly.pdbx_seq_one_letter_code
_entity_poly.pdbx_strand_id
1 'polypeptide(L)'
;MIACREFLKENERVLVIVGKKLDDSDKIKKILSEYKVDKVYVITKNISREVAEYLRRPKITVIDDLYDSYFEKEESVFEIIKREYGLKEINDNS
;
A
#
# COMPACT_ATOMS: atom_id res chain seq x y z
N MET A 1 1.08 -11.22 -6.60
CA MET A 1 2.26 -10.35 -6.42
C MET A 1 1.90 -9.28 -5.40
N ILE A 2 2.82 -8.94 -4.51
CA ILE A 2 2.65 -7.87 -3.50
C ILE A 2 3.87 -6.96 -3.66
N ALA A 3 3.63 -5.68 -3.90
CA ALA A 3 4.66 -4.65 -3.93
C ALA A 3 4.35 -3.57 -2.89
N CYS A 4 5.39 -2.86 -2.47
CA CYS A 4 5.24 -1.70 -1.62
C CYS A 4 6.24 -0.61 -2.00
N ARG A 5 5.85 0.65 -1.82
CA ARG A 5 6.70 1.82 -2.07
C ARG A 5 6.38 2.91 -1.06
N GLU A 6 7.42 3.62 -0.62
CA GLU A 6 7.29 4.78 0.27
C GLU A 6 7.09 6.06 -0.52
N PHE A 7 6.27 6.94 0.04
CA PHE A 7 5.95 8.25 -0.49
C PHE A 7 5.92 9.27 0.64
N LEU A 8 5.95 10.55 0.25
CA LEU A 8 5.63 11.68 1.11
C LEU A 8 4.25 12.21 0.75
N LYS A 9 3.43 12.45 1.76
CA LYS A 9 2.22 13.25 1.65
C LYS A 9 2.35 14.43 2.60
N GLU A 10 2.52 15.62 2.04
CA GLU A 10 2.87 16.81 2.82
C GLU A 10 4.16 16.58 3.63
N ASN A 11 4.06 16.36 4.94
CA ASN A 11 5.19 16.04 5.83
C ASN A 11 5.12 14.61 6.41
N GLU A 12 4.14 13.81 6.00
CA GLU A 12 3.94 12.44 6.48
C GLU A 12 4.62 11.43 5.55
N ARG A 13 5.35 10.47 6.14
CA ARG A 13 5.82 9.29 5.42
C ARG A 13 4.68 8.30 5.26
N VAL A 14 4.44 7.88 4.03
CA VAL A 14 3.34 7.02 3.66
C VAL A 14 3.88 5.77 2.98
N LEU A 15 3.54 4.59 3.50
CA LEU A 15 3.76 3.34 2.79
C LEU A 15 2.52 2.99 1.97
N VAL A 16 2.71 2.70 0.69
CA VAL A 16 1.65 2.17 -0.17
C VAL A 16 1.96 0.70 -0.44
N ILE A 17 1.04 -0.20 -0.06
CA ILE A 17 1.13 -1.63 -0.33
C ILE A 17 0.08 -1.97 -1.38
N VAL A 18 0.49 -2.63 -2.46
CA VAL A 18 -0.36 -3.03 -3.59
C VAL A 18 -0.34 -4.55 -3.71
N GLY A 19 -1.52 -5.16 -3.82
CA GLY A 19 -1.63 -6.56 -4.22
C GLY A 19 -3.05 -6.97 -4.54
N LYS A 20 -3.28 -7.61 -5.69
CA LYS A 20 -4.63 -8.06 -6.11
C LYS A 20 -5.30 -8.94 -5.05
N LYS A 21 -4.51 -9.85 -4.46
CA LYS A 21 -4.94 -10.72 -3.36
C LYS A 21 -3.91 -10.66 -2.22
N LEU A 22 -4.37 -10.38 -1.01
CA LEU A 22 -3.59 -10.37 0.23
C LEU A 22 -4.09 -11.47 1.17
N ASP A 23 -3.47 -12.63 1.09
CA ASP A 23 -3.81 -13.83 1.89
C ASP A 23 -2.67 -14.33 2.79
N ASP A 24 -1.49 -13.72 2.72
CA ASP A 24 -0.33 -14.05 3.54
C ASP A 24 -0.14 -13.01 4.65
N SER A 25 -0.59 -13.34 5.86
CA SER A 25 -0.53 -12.43 7.00
C SER A 25 0.90 -12.17 7.48
N ASP A 26 1.78 -13.17 7.42
CA ASP A 26 3.16 -13.07 7.90
C ASP A 26 4.00 -12.18 6.98
N LYS A 27 3.77 -12.29 5.67
CA LYS A 27 4.38 -11.36 4.71
C LYS A 27 3.94 -9.92 4.92
N ILE A 28 2.64 -9.69 5.17
CA ILE A 28 2.12 -8.34 5.45
C ILE A 28 2.66 -7.78 6.78
N LYS A 29 2.71 -8.61 7.82
CA LYS A 29 3.31 -8.25 9.12
C LYS A 29 4.78 -7.86 8.95
N LYS A 30 5.55 -8.66 8.20
CA LYS A 30 6.97 -8.41 7.93
C LYS A 30 7.17 -7.08 7.22
N ILE A 31 6.47 -6.84 6.10
CA ILE A 31 6.52 -5.56 5.38
C ILE A 31 6.25 -4.41 6.37
N LEU A 32 5.15 -4.46 7.11
CA LEU A 32 4.76 -3.38 8.03
C LEU A 32 5.75 -3.17 9.19
N SER A 33 6.60 -4.15 9.50
CA SER A 33 7.64 -4.02 10.53
C SER A 33 8.93 -3.40 10.02
N GLU A 34 9.20 -3.47 8.71
CA GLU A 34 10.43 -2.97 8.07
C GLU A 34 10.36 -1.46 7.79
N TYR A 35 9.14 -0.92 7.64
CA TYR A 35 8.92 0.49 7.28
C TYR A 35 8.54 1.36 8.48
N LYS A 36 9.27 2.47 8.67
CA LYS A 36 8.95 3.51 9.66
C LYS A 36 8.17 4.64 8.99
N VAL A 37 6.85 4.47 8.94
CA VAL A 37 5.91 5.40 8.29
C VAL A 37 4.83 5.89 9.25
N ASP A 38 4.27 7.05 8.94
CA ASP A 38 3.17 7.67 9.69
C ASP A 38 1.83 7.06 9.30
N LYS A 39 1.68 6.71 8.01
CA LYS A 39 0.45 6.16 7.44
C LYS A 39 0.73 5.04 6.45
N VAL A 40 -0.22 4.12 6.32
CA VAL A 40 -0.17 3.02 5.35
C VAL A 40 -1.46 3.03 4.53
N TYR A 41 -1.33 3.02 3.21
CA TYR A 41 -2.41 2.68 2.30
C TYR A 41 -2.22 1.25 1.78
N VAL A 42 -3.25 0.42 1.91
CA VAL A 42 -3.26 -0.95 1.41
C VAL A 42 -4.29 -1.07 0.31
N ILE A 43 -3.83 -1.33 -0.90
CA ILE A 43 -4.66 -1.39 -2.11
C ILE A 43 -4.81 -2.84 -2.53
N THR A 44 -6.04 -3.35 -2.46
CA THR A 44 -6.29 -4.76 -2.74
C THR A 44 -7.73 -5.02 -3.18
N LYS A 45 -7.92 -6.06 -4.00
CA LYS A 45 -9.25 -6.55 -4.38
C LYS A 45 -9.78 -7.64 -3.47
N ASN A 46 -8.88 -8.42 -2.89
CA ASN A 46 -9.24 -9.58 -2.13
C ASN A 46 -8.30 -9.70 -0.93
N ILE A 47 -8.88 -9.66 0.25
CA ILE A 47 -8.13 -9.74 1.51
C ILE A 47 -8.66 -10.92 2.31
N SER A 48 -7.74 -11.74 2.82
CA SER A 48 -8.13 -12.80 3.75
C SER A 48 -8.61 -12.21 5.07
N ARG A 49 -9.44 -12.97 5.80
CA ARG A 49 -9.91 -12.54 7.12
C ARG A 49 -8.78 -12.21 8.08
N GLU A 50 -7.73 -13.03 8.10
CA GLU A 50 -6.60 -12.84 9.01
C GLU A 50 -5.83 -11.55 8.69
N VAL A 51 -5.58 -11.28 7.41
CA VAL A 51 -4.95 -10.02 6.98
C VAL A 51 -5.85 -8.83 7.32
N ALA A 52 -7.15 -8.92 7.07
CA ALA A 52 -8.10 -7.86 7.39
C ALA A 52 -8.15 -7.55 8.89
N GLU A 53 -8.14 -8.57 9.75
CA GLU A 53 -8.07 -8.41 11.21
C GLU A 53 -6.76 -7.72 11.62
N TYR A 54 -5.63 -8.07 11.01
CA TYR A 54 -4.35 -7.42 11.30
C TYR A 54 -4.29 -5.96 10.84
N LEU A 55 -4.89 -5.63 9.69
CA LEU A 55 -4.90 -4.29 9.12
C LEU A 55 -5.86 -3.32 9.82
N ARG A 56 -6.72 -3.78 10.73
CA ARG A 56 -7.60 -2.92 11.57
C ARG A 56 -6.79 -2.17 12.63
N ARG A 57 -5.96 -1.23 12.19
CA ARG A 57 -5.07 -0.40 13.03
C ARG A 57 -5.23 1.08 12.64
N PRO A 58 -5.09 2.01 13.58
CA PRO A 58 -5.38 3.43 13.36
C PRO A 58 -4.55 4.12 12.27
N LYS A 59 -3.40 3.55 11.89
CA LYS A 59 -2.49 4.10 10.86
C LYS A 59 -2.69 3.50 9.47
N ILE A 60 -3.60 2.53 9.32
CA ILE A 60 -3.77 1.75 8.09
C ILE A 60 -5.12 2.07 7.46
N THR A 61 -5.11 2.36 6.17
CA THR A 61 -6.31 2.57 5.35
C THR A 61 -6.31 1.53 4.23
N VAL A 62 -7.38 0.74 4.13
CA VAL A 62 -7.56 -0.24 3.06
C VAL A 62 -8.42 0.37 1.96
N ILE A 63 -8.00 0.23 0.71
CA ILE A 63 -8.64 0.75 -0.50
C ILE A 63 -8.92 -0.43 -1.45
N ASP A 64 -10.18 -0.64 -1.82
CA ASP A 64 -10.63 -1.75 -2.66
C ASP A 64 -11.30 -1.32 -3.98
N ASP A 65 -11.44 -0.01 -4.21
CA ASP A 65 -12.22 0.58 -5.30
C ASP A 65 -11.45 0.76 -6.63
N LEU A 66 -10.32 0.08 -6.81
CA LEU A 66 -9.51 0.21 -8.05
C LEU A 66 -9.99 -0.75 -9.14
N TYR A 67 -9.98 -0.39 -10.42
CA TYR A 67 -10.31 -1.35 -11.49
C TYR A 67 -9.32 -2.53 -11.56
N ASP A 68 -9.82 -3.71 -11.95
CA ASP A 68 -9.03 -4.94 -12.04
C ASP A 68 -7.83 -4.82 -12.99
N SER A 69 -7.99 -4.03 -14.06
CA SER A 69 -6.95 -3.72 -15.05
C SER A 69 -5.73 -3.00 -14.47
N TYR A 70 -5.87 -2.32 -13.33
CA TYR A 70 -4.74 -1.66 -12.69
C TYR A 70 -3.75 -2.64 -12.09
N PHE A 71 -4.20 -3.81 -11.64
CA PHE A 71 -3.31 -4.84 -11.08
C PHE A 71 -2.54 -5.63 -12.14
N GLU A 72 -2.72 -5.35 -13.44
CA GLU A 72 -1.95 -5.97 -14.52
C GLU A 72 -0.54 -5.35 -14.66
N LYS A 73 -0.35 -4.11 -14.21
CA LYS A 73 0.94 -3.40 -14.23
C LYS A 73 1.14 -2.63 -12.92
N GLU A 74 2.09 -3.06 -12.08
CA GLU A 74 2.34 -2.44 -10.77
C GLU A 74 2.62 -0.94 -10.84
N GLU A 75 3.43 -0.49 -11.81
CA GLU A 75 3.70 0.93 -12.02
C GLU A 75 2.42 1.73 -12.28
N SER A 76 1.43 1.14 -12.93
CA SER A 76 0.14 1.79 -13.17
C SER A 76 -0.62 2.02 -11.86
N VAL A 77 -0.57 1.09 -10.90
CA VAL A 77 -1.24 1.27 -9.61
C VAL A 77 -0.58 2.38 -8.80
N PHE A 78 0.74 2.38 -8.70
CA PHE A 78 1.46 3.40 -7.92
C PHE A 78 1.26 4.80 -8.51
N GLU A 79 1.31 4.96 -9.84
CA GLU A 79 1.09 6.26 -10.49
C GLU A 79 -0.34 6.77 -10.30
N ILE A 80 -1.35 5.89 -10.34
CA ILE A 80 -2.74 6.28 -10.06
C ILE A 80 -2.89 6.74 -8.62
N ILE A 81 -2.41 5.95 -7.66
CA ILE A 81 -2.55 6.27 -6.25
C ILE A 81 -1.76 7.53 -5.89
N LYS A 82 -0.58 7.70 -6.48
CA LYS A 82 0.21 8.93 -6.38
C LYS A 82 -0.60 10.14 -6.82
N ARG A 83 -1.28 10.05 -7.97
CA ARG A 83 -2.10 11.14 -8.50
C ARG A 83 -3.37 11.39 -7.68
N GLU A 84 -4.11 10.34 -7.33
CA GLU A 84 -5.38 10.45 -6.59
C GLU A 84 -5.20 10.95 -5.16
N TYR A 85 -4.14 10.49 -4.48
CA TYR A 85 -3.89 10.80 -3.07
C TYR A 85 -2.88 11.93 -2.87
N GLY A 86 -2.36 12.52 -3.95
CA GLY A 86 -1.40 13.61 -3.93
C GLY A 86 -0.06 13.21 -3.32
N LEU A 87 0.39 11.98 -3.56
CA LEU A 87 1.64 11.48 -3.02
C LEU A 87 2.83 11.97 -3.86
N LYS A 88 3.97 12.19 -3.21
CA LYS A 88 5.24 12.51 -3.84
C LYS A 88 6.20 11.37 -3.60
N GLU A 89 6.94 10.95 -4.62
CA GLU A 89 7.97 9.94 -4.43
C GLU A 89 9.07 10.51 -3.54
N ILE A 90 9.54 9.68 -2.62
CA ILE A 90 10.79 9.95 -1.92
C ILE A 90 11.87 9.62 -2.94
N ASN A 91 12.27 10.62 -3.73
CA ASN A 91 13.46 10.48 -4.56
C ASN A 91 14.62 10.20 -3.62
N ASP A 92 15.07 8.95 -3.58
CA ASP A 92 16.41 8.62 -3.11
C ASP A 92 17.36 9.24 -4.12
N ASN A 93 17.69 10.52 -3.93
CA ASN A 93 18.80 11.14 -4.62
C ASN A 93 20.06 10.42 -4.11
N SER A 94 20.47 9.37 -4.84
CA SER A 94 21.86 8.93 -4.86
C SER A 94 22.77 10.06 -5.32
#